data_AF-A0A7C6TSI0-F1
#
_entry.id   AF-A0A7C6TSI0-F1
#
_cell.length_a   1.000
_cell.length_b   1.000
_cell.length_c   1.000
_cell.angle_alpha   90.00
_cell.angle_beta   90.00
_cell.angle_gamma   90.00
#
_symmetry.space_group_name_H-M   'P 1'
#
loop_
_entity.id
_entity.type
_entity.pdbx_description
1 polymer ?
#
loop_
_entity_poly.entity_id
_entity_poly.type
_entity_poly.pdbx_seq_one_letter_code
_entity_poly.pdbx_strand_id
1 'polypeptide(L)'
;MDPQVVPDPISPSGVATNDLAIPREMTTDEIEHAAERFVRAARRAREAGFDGVQIHGAHGYLVTQFLSPWTNRRDDAWGGDEICRRAFLKAIVQGIRREVGADYPVWIKLGVAGRRESGLSMEEGARVAAACVEWGIDCIEISHGLGVPEELDETGEGRFLPMAEAVRRQVPDGYPLAPVAGFRTRQGMERILASGVAQIISICRPLIAEPDLPHRLREGSEALCVRCDLCRPRQAGDGVACRNANVRHLAEKRS
;
A
#
# COMPACT_ATOMS: atom_id res chain seq x y z
N MET A 1 -13.96 -9.62 0.30
CA MET A 1 -15.08 -8.74 -0.03
C MET A 1 -16.32 -9.46 0.45
N ASP A 2 -17.16 -8.83 1.27
CA ASP A 2 -18.45 -9.43 1.63
C ASP A 2 -19.39 -9.25 0.43
N PRO A 3 -19.92 -10.33 -0.19
CA PRO A 3 -20.82 -10.22 -1.33
C PRO A 3 -22.12 -9.46 -1.01
N GLN A 4 -22.45 -9.27 0.27
CA GLN A 4 -23.56 -8.40 0.70
C GLN A 4 -23.23 -6.91 0.59
N VAL A 5 -21.94 -6.53 0.58
CA VAL A 5 -21.47 -5.14 0.56
C VAL A 5 -21.11 -4.67 -0.86
N VAL A 6 -20.61 -5.58 -1.70
CA VAL A 6 -20.33 -5.30 -3.12
C VAL A 6 -20.91 -6.45 -3.96
N PRO A 7 -22.18 -6.36 -4.36
CA PRO A 7 -22.88 -7.44 -5.05
C PRO A 7 -22.37 -7.66 -6.49
N ASP A 8 -21.78 -6.63 -7.09
CA ASP A 8 -21.24 -6.64 -8.45
C ASP A 8 -19.78 -6.16 -8.43
N PRO A 9 -18.83 -7.02 -8.03
CA PRO A 9 -17.42 -6.68 -8.01
C PRO A 9 -16.90 -6.47 -9.43
N ILE A 10 -16.01 -5.51 -9.57
CA ILE A 10 -15.44 -5.11 -10.86
C ILE A 10 -13.92 -5.21 -10.84
N SER A 11 -13.34 -5.54 -11.99
CA SER A 11 -11.89 -5.54 -12.22
C SER A 11 -11.57 -5.16 -13.67
N PRO A 12 -10.30 -4.88 -14.02
CA PRO A 12 -9.93 -4.46 -15.37
C PRO A 12 -10.32 -5.45 -16.47
N SER A 13 -10.38 -6.75 -16.16
CA SER A 13 -10.61 -7.82 -17.14
C SER A 13 -11.38 -9.02 -16.58
N GLY A 14 -12.18 -8.82 -15.52
CA GLY A 14 -12.93 -9.92 -14.86
C GLY A 14 -12.05 -10.95 -14.14
N VAL A 15 -10.76 -10.67 -13.94
CA VAL A 15 -9.82 -11.57 -13.23
C VAL A 15 -9.92 -11.34 -11.73
N ALA A 16 -10.17 -12.41 -10.97
CA ALA A 16 -10.21 -12.38 -9.51
C ALA A 16 -8.79 -12.40 -8.90
N THR A 17 -8.61 -11.67 -7.79
CA THR A 17 -7.36 -11.68 -7.00
C THR A 17 -7.51 -12.39 -5.65
N ASN A 18 -8.71 -12.90 -5.36
CA ASN A 18 -9.05 -13.65 -4.16
C ASN A 18 -10.32 -14.48 -4.42
N ASP A 19 -10.56 -15.46 -3.56
CA ASP A 19 -11.67 -16.42 -3.72
C ASP A 19 -13.02 -15.90 -3.20
N LEU A 20 -13.12 -14.62 -2.81
CA LEU A 20 -14.30 -14.09 -2.14
C LEU A 20 -15.38 -13.64 -3.12
N ALA A 21 -15.02 -13.26 -4.34
CA ALA A 21 -15.98 -12.89 -5.37
C ALA A 21 -15.38 -12.98 -6.78
N ILE A 22 -16.23 -13.27 -7.77
CA ILE A 22 -15.85 -13.29 -9.19
C ILE A 22 -16.21 -11.92 -9.78
N PRO A 23 -15.24 -11.09 -10.18
CA PRO A 23 -15.51 -9.80 -10.75
C PRO A 23 -15.91 -9.90 -12.22
N ARG A 24 -16.70 -8.94 -12.69
CA ARG A 24 -16.83 -8.68 -14.12
C ARG A 24 -15.82 -7.65 -14.60
N GLU A 25 -15.62 -7.62 -15.90
CA GLU A 25 -14.82 -6.59 -16.56
C GLU A 25 -15.50 -5.21 -16.47
N MET A 26 -14.69 -4.19 -16.26
CA MET A 26 -15.10 -2.78 -16.29
C MET A 26 -15.23 -2.27 -17.73
N THR A 27 -16.27 -1.48 -17.97
CA THR A 27 -16.35 -0.63 -19.17
C THR A 27 -15.47 0.62 -19.01
N THR A 28 -15.11 1.28 -20.12
CA THR A 28 -14.34 2.54 -20.07
C THR A 28 -15.00 3.60 -19.18
N ASP A 29 -16.32 3.78 -19.29
CA ASP A 29 -17.07 4.73 -18.46
C ASP A 29 -16.95 4.40 -16.95
N GLU A 30 -16.93 3.12 -16.59
CA GLU A 30 -16.75 2.70 -15.20
C GLU A 30 -15.33 2.95 -14.70
N ILE A 31 -14.32 2.84 -15.57
CA ILE A 31 -12.93 3.14 -15.23
C ILE A 31 -12.78 4.63 -14.94
N GLU A 32 -13.30 5.48 -15.83
CA GLU A 32 -13.28 6.92 -15.66
C GLU A 32 -14.07 7.35 -14.42
N HIS A 33 -15.25 6.77 -14.23
CA HIS A 33 -16.08 7.06 -13.06
C HIS A 33 -15.44 6.57 -11.75
N ALA A 34 -14.75 5.43 -11.76
CA ALA A 34 -13.99 4.95 -10.61
C ALA A 34 -12.85 5.91 -10.28
N ALA A 35 -12.09 6.38 -11.27
CA ALA A 35 -11.02 7.36 -11.06
C ALA A 35 -11.57 8.66 -10.45
N GLU A 36 -12.68 9.18 -10.99
CA GLU A 36 -13.37 10.36 -10.46
C GLU A 36 -13.86 10.16 -9.01
N ARG A 37 -14.27 8.95 -8.63
CA ARG A 37 -14.64 8.64 -7.24
C ARG A 37 -13.46 8.76 -6.27
N PHE A 38 -12.23 8.41 -6.69
CA PHE A 38 -11.03 8.68 -5.89
C PHE A 38 -10.79 10.19 -5.71
N VAL A 39 -10.96 10.98 -6.76
CA VAL A 39 -10.83 12.45 -6.70
C VAL A 39 -11.80 13.04 -5.69
N ARG A 40 -13.09 12.67 -5.80
CA ARG A 40 -14.12 13.13 -4.86
C ARG A 40 -13.86 12.66 -3.43
N ALA A 41 -13.30 11.46 -3.24
CA ALA A 41 -12.92 10.99 -1.90
C ALA A 41 -11.80 11.85 -1.31
N ALA A 42 -10.80 12.25 -2.11
CA ALA A 42 -9.74 13.13 -1.66
C ALA A 42 -10.26 14.52 -1.29
N ARG A 43 -11.18 15.08 -2.08
CA ARG A 43 -11.89 16.32 -1.73
C ARG A 43 -12.57 16.24 -0.38
N ARG A 44 -13.38 15.18 -0.17
CA ARG A 44 -14.10 14.98 1.09
C ARG A 44 -13.16 14.83 2.28
N ALA A 45 -12.03 14.15 2.12
CA ALA A 45 -11.02 14.05 3.17
C ALA A 45 -10.45 15.43 3.53
N ARG A 46 -10.11 16.24 2.53
CA ARG A 46 -9.65 17.62 2.76
C ARG A 46 -10.72 18.49 3.42
N GLU A 47 -11.96 18.44 2.95
CA GLU A 47 -13.11 19.16 3.52
C GLU A 47 -13.38 18.74 4.98
N ALA A 48 -13.12 17.47 5.31
CA ALA A 48 -13.24 16.95 6.67
C ALA A 48 -12.06 17.31 7.59
N GLY A 49 -11.04 18.00 7.08
CA GLY A 49 -9.89 18.46 7.87
C GLY A 49 -8.77 17.44 8.04
N PHE A 50 -8.69 16.39 7.21
CA PHE A 50 -7.50 15.54 7.17
C PHE A 50 -6.31 16.33 6.62
N ASP A 51 -5.09 16.05 7.12
CA ASP A 51 -3.86 16.72 6.69
C ASP A 51 -3.33 16.23 5.33
N GLY A 52 -3.92 15.17 4.77
CA GLY A 52 -3.45 14.53 3.56
C GLY A 52 -4.31 13.34 3.16
N VAL A 53 -3.97 12.69 2.05
CA VAL A 53 -4.61 11.44 1.60
C VAL A 53 -3.56 10.43 1.14
N GLN A 54 -3.89 9.14 1.23
CA GLN A 54 -3.07 8.06 0.68
C GLN A 54 -3.87 7.21 -0.30
N ILE A 55 -3.39 7.09 -1.53
CA ILE A 55 -3.95 6.20 -2.55
C ILE A 55 -3.50 4.76 -2.25
N HIS A 56 -4.44 3.82 -2.23
CA HIS A 56 -4.12 2.41 -2.04
C HIS A 56 -3.85 1.70 -3.38
N GLY A 57 -2.58 1.55 -3.73
CA GLY A 57 -2.06 0.90 -4.93
C GLY A 57 -1.39 -0.46 -4.69
N ALA A 58 -1.72 -1.15 -3.59
CA ALA A 58 -1.05 -2.37 -3.13
C ALA A 58 -1.98 -3.58 -2.95
N HIS A 59 -1.39 -4.72 -2.58
CA HIS A 59 -2.04 -5.97 -2.12
C HIS A 59 -3.04 -6.65 -3.08
N GLY A 60 -3.17 -6.17 -4.33
CA GLY A 60 -4.11 -6.76 -5.30
C GLY A 60 -5.49 -6.08 -5.34
N TYR A 61 -5.61 -4.89 -4.76
CA TYR A 61 -6.77 -4.01 -4.95
C TYR A 61 -6.78 -3.39 -6.35
N LEU A 62 -7.85 -2.67 -6.69
CA LEU A 62 -8.17 -2.21 -8.05
C LEU A 62 -6.99 -1.54 -8.77
N VAL A 63 -6.27 -0.62 -8.12
CA VAL A 63 -5.10 0.03 -8.73
C VAL A 63 -3.99 -0.99 -9.05
N THR A 64 -3.67 -1.90 -8.13
CA THR A 64 -2.72 -3.01 -8.42
C THR A 64 -3.20 -3.87 -9.58
N GLN A 65 -4.52 -4.11 -9.68
CA GLN A 65 -5.09 -4.91 -10.75
C GLN A 65 -4.87 -4.27 -12.12
N PHE A 66 -5.02 -2.95 -12.24
CA PHE A 66 -4.72 -2.23 -13.48
C PHE A 66 -3.23 -2.27 -13.84
N LEU A 67 -2.35 -2.16 -12.85
CA LEU A 67 -0.91 -2.14 -13.09
C LEU A 67 -0.35 -3.50 -13.54
N SER A 68 -0.88 -4.61 -13.00
CA SER A 68 -0.37 -5.95 -13.31
C SER A 68 -0.89 -6.49 -14.65
N PRO A 69 -0.01 -7.00 -15.53
CA PRO A 69 -0.41 -7.67 -16.76
C PRO A 69 -1.16 -9.00 -16.52
N TRP A 70 -1.07 -9.57 -15.32
CA TRP A 70 -1.77 -10.81 -14.96
C TRP A 70 -3.28 -10.60 -14.82
N THR A 71 -3.67 -9.49 -14.19
CA THR A 71 -5.07 -9.07 -13.96
C THR A 71 -5.63 -8.14 -15.02
N ASN A 72 -4.79 -7.33 -15.66
CA ASN A 72 -5.19 -6.41 -16.71
C ASN A 72 -4.76 -6.95 -18.08
N ARG A 73 -5.73 -7.55 -18.76
CA ARG A 73 -5.60 -8.19 -20.08
C ARG A 73 -6.29 -7.38 -21.18
N ARG A 74 -6.63 -6.12 -20.90
CA ARG A 74 -7.25 -5.21 -21.88
C ARG A 74 -6.26 -4.91 -23.00
N ASP A 75 -6.78 -4.50 -24.15
CA ASP A 75 -6.05 -4.06 -25.34
C ASP A 75 -6.40 -2.61 -25.74
N ASP A 76 -6.97 -1.85 -24.81
CA ASP A 76 -7.39 -0.46 -24.98
C ASP A 76 -6.47 0.53 -24.22
N ALA A 77 -6.90 1.80 -24.12
CA ALA A 77 -6.13 2.85 -23.45
C ALA A 77 -5.86 2.61 -21.95
N TRP A 78 -6.49 1.59 -21.34
CA TRP A 78 -6.36 1.25 -19.93
C TRP A 78 -5.57 -0.03 -19.68
N GLY A 79 -5.08 -0.72 -20.73
CA GLY A 79 -4.28 -1.93 -20.60
C GLY A 79 -3.40 -2.23 -21.81
N GLY A 80 -2.85 -3.43 -21.88
CA GLY A 80 -1.85 -3.79 -22.87
C GLY A 80 -0.45 -3.48 -22.35
N ASP A 81 0.21 -2.46 -22.89
CA ASP A 81 1.58 -2.12 -22.50
C ASP A 81 1.68 -1.45 -21.10
N GLU A 82 2.91 -1.27 -20.62
CA GLU A 82 3.16 -0.68 -19.30
C GLU A 82 2.66 0.78 -19.18
N ILE A 83 2.59 1.53 -20.27
CA ILE A 83 2.12 2.93 -20.28
C ILE A 83 0.60 2.95 -20.10
N CYS A 84 -0.13 2.15 -20.88
CA CYS A 84 -1.59 2.06 -20.80
C CYS A 84 -2.05 1.44 -19.47
N ARG A 85 -1.36 0.42 -18.95
CA ARG A 85 -1.66 -0.14 -17.60
C ARG A 85 -1.52 0.88 -16.46
N ARG A 86 -0.72 1.94 -16.66
CA ARG A 86 -0.55 3.05 -15.73
C ARG A 86 -1.63 4.14 -15.87
N ALA A 87 -2.42 4.14 -16.95
CA ALA A 87 -3.37 5.21 -17.25
C ALA A 87 -4.40 5.42 -16.13
N PHE A 88 -4.91 4.34 -15.52
CA PHE A 88 -5.87 4.42 -14.41
C PHE A 88 -5.28 5.14 -13.19
N LEU A 89 -4.08 4.74 -12.76
CA LEU A 89 -3.40 5.39 -11.64
C LEU A 89 -3.08 6.86 -11.97
N LYS A 90 -2.58 7.13 -13.18
CA LYS A 90 -2.29 8.48 -13.64
C LYS A 90 -3.53 9.38 -13.59
N ALA A 91 -4.68 8.89 -14.06
CA ALA A 91 -5.95 9.62 -14.01
C ALA A 91 -6.35 9.96 -12.57
N ILE A 92 -6.20 9.01 -11.64
CA ILE A 92 -6.44 9.24 -10.20
C ILE A 92 -5.51 10.32 -9.64
N VAL A 93 -4.19 10.18 -9.82
CA VAL A 93 -3.21 11.11 -9.24
C VAL A 93 -3.40 12.52 -9.78
N GLN A 94 -3.52 12.66 -11.10
CA GLN A 94 -3.72 13.97 -11.72
C GLN A 94 -5.07 14.59 -11.36
N GLY A 95 -6.13 13.78 -11.23
CA GLY A 95 -7.43 14.23 -10.77
C GLY A 95 -7.38 14.75 -9.33
N ILE A 96 -6.78 13.98 -8.42
CA ILE A 96 -6.59 14.40 -7.02
C ILE A 96 -5.77 15.69 -6.98
N ARG A 97 -4.67 15.78 -7.72
CA ARG A 97 -3.83 16.98 -7.74
C ARG A 97 -4.55 18.24 -8.20
N ARG A 98 -5.41 18.15 -9.22
CA ARG A 98 -6.28 19.26 -9.64
C ARG A 98 -7.26 19.70 -8.54
N GLU A 99 -7.75 18.74 -7.75
CA GLU A 99 -8.75 18.98 -6.72
C GLU A 99 -8.16 19.54 -5.41
N VAL A 100 -7.03 19.00 -4.94
CA VAL A 100 -6.47 19.34 -3.63
C VAL A 100 -5.34 20.37 -3.71
N GLY A 101 -4.79 20.61 -4.90
CA GLY A 101 -3.65 21.50 -5.12
C GLY A 101 -2.29 20.85 -4.89
N ALA A 102 -1.23 21.63 -5.07
CA ALA A 102 0.15 21.17 -4.95
C ALA A 102 0.62 21.01 -3.49
N ASP A 103 0.11 21.85 -2.57
CA ASP A 103 0.59 21.89 -1.19
C ASP A 103 -0.07 20.86 -0.26
N TYR A 104 -1.15 20.20 -0.70
CA TYR A 104 -1.85 19.20 0.10
C TYR A 104 -1.20 17.82 -0.07
N PRO A 105 -0.72 17.17 1.00
CA PRO A 105 -0.03 15.87 0.91
C PRO A 105 -0.87 14.76 0.26
N VAL A 106 -0.32 14.13 -0.78
CA VAL A 106 -0.86 12.94 -1.43
C VAL A 106 0.20 11.86 -1.49
N TRP A 107 -0.01 10.81 -0.72
CA TRP A 107 0.83 9.62 -0.68
C TRP A 107 0.24 8.51 -1.55
N ILE A 108 1.07 7.52 -1.88
CA ILE A 108 0.59 6.24 -2.40
C ILE A 108 1.21 5.10 -1.61
N LYS A 109 0.38 4.11 -1.25
CA LYS A 109 0.88 2.79 -0.87
C LYS A 109 0.99 1.93 -2.11
N LEU A 110 2.20 1.72 -2.62
CA LEU A 110 2.42 1.05 -3.90
C LEU A 110 2.86 -0.40 -3.70
N GLY A 111 2.20 -1.31 -4.42
CA GLY A 111 2.69 -2.67 -4.61
C GLY A 111 3.83 -2.67 -5.63
N VAL A 112 5.08 -2.63 -5.17
CA VAL A 112 6.27 -2.52 -6.04
C VAL A 112 6.58 -3.84 -6.74
N ALA A 113 6.40 -4.96 -6.06
CA ALA A 113 6.58 -6.27 -6.69
C ALA A 113 5.60 -7.28 -6.09
N GLY A 114 5.38 -8.38 -6.81
CA GLY A 114 4.56 -9.48 -6.34
C GLY A 114 5.18 -10.85 -6.52
N ARG A 115 4.38 -11.90 -6.33
CA ARG A 115 4.79 -13.27 -6.66
C ARG A 115 5.21 -13.34 -8.12
N ARG A 116 6.22 -14.16 -8.42
CA ARG A 116 6.75 -14.32 -9.79
C ARG A 116 5.67 -14.59 -10.85
N GLU A 117 4.62 -15.31 -10.47
CA GLU A 117 3.57 -15.79 -11.38
C GLU A 117 2.47 -14.76 -11.68
N SER A 118 2.32 -13.72 -10.86
CA SER A 118 1.15 -12.82 -10.91
C SER A 118 1.44 -11.34 -10.68
N GLY A 119 2.58 -11.03 -10.06
CA GLY A 119 3.00 -9.68 -9.72
C GLY A 119 3.79 -8.98 -10.81
N LEU A 120 4.05 -7.69 -10.58
CA LEU A 120 5.10 -6.97 -11.28
C LEU A 120 6.47 -7.46 -10.82
N SER A 121 7.46 -7.38 -11.72
CA SER A 121 8.86 -7.39 -11.30
C SER A 121 9.19 -6.12 -10.50
N MET A 122 10.24 -6.18 -9.67
CA MET A 122 10.70 -4.99 -8.92
C MET A 122 11.06 -3.82 -9.83
N GLU A 123 11.58 -4.11 -11.02
CA GLU A 123 12.02 -3.12 -11.99
C GLU A 123 10.84 -2.43 -12.67
N GLU A 124 9.78 -3.17 -13.02
CA GLU A 124 8.50 -2.58 -13.46
C GLU A 124 7.86 -1.73 -12.36
N GLY A 125 7.80 -2.22 -11.13
CA GLY A 125 7.23 -1.44 -10.03
C GLY A 125 8.04 -0.19 -9.69
N ALA A 126 9.36 -0.23 -9.82
CA ALA A 126 10.21 0.95 -9.67
C ALA A 126 9.92 2.01 -10.75
N ARG A 127 9.64 1.60 -11.99
CA ARG A 127 9.16 2.53 -13.04
C ARG A 127 7.77 3.09 -12.77
N VAL A 128 6.87 2.32 -12.16
CA VAL A 128 5.57 2.84 -11.69
C VAL A 128 5.80 3.87 -10.57
N ALA A 129 6.72 3.60 -9.64
CA ALA A 129 7.06 4.52 -8.57
C ALA A 129 7.65 5.84 -9.11
N ALA A 130 8.59 5.77 -10.06
CA ALA A 130 9.15 6.94 -10.73
C ALA A 130 8.08 7.78 -11.43
N ALA A 131 7.16 7.14 -12.16
CA ALA A 131 6.04 7.83 -12.79
C ALA A 131 5.11 8.51 -11.76
N CYS A 132 4.89 7.90 -10.59
CA CYS A 132 4.15 8.53 -9.49
C CYS A 132 4.83 9.81 -8.98
N VAL A 133 6.17 9.83 -8.89
CA VAL A 133 6.93 11.04 -8.54
C VAL A 133 6.69 12.14 -9.58
N GLU A 134 6.78 11.81 -10.86
CA GLU A 134 6.53 12.77 -11.96
C GLU A 134 5.10 13.34 -11.94
N TRP A 135 4.12 12.55 -11.53
CA TRP A 135 2.73 13.01 -11.41
C TRP A 135 2.46 13.79 -10.12
N GLY A 136 3.47 13.94 -9.26
CA GLY A 136 3.43 14.74 -8.05
C GLY A 136 2.93 13.99 -6.83
N ILE A 137 3.12 12.67 -6.70
CA ILE A 137 3.01 12.02 -5.38
C ILE A 137 4.11 12.57 -4.47
N ASP A 138 3.83 12.72 -3.17
CA ASP A 138 4.78 13.28 -2.19
C ASP A 138 5.56 12.21 -1.41
N CYS A 139 5.00 11.02 -1.28
CA CYS A 139 5.65 9.89 -0.63
C CYS A 139 5.09 8.56 -1.13
N ILE A 140 5.99 7.57 -1.22
CA ILE A 140 5.65 6.21 -1.64
C ILE A 140 5.87 5.27 -0.46
N GLU A 141 4.77 4.73 0.08
CA GLU A 141 4.79 3.65 1.04
C GLU A 141 4.97 2.30 0.30
N ILE A 142 6.08 1.62 0.57
CA ILE A 142 6.51 0.43 -0.17
C ILE A 142 5.79 -0.80 0.35
N SER A 143 5.14 -1.55 -0.55
CA SER A 143 4.49 -2.82 -0.23
C SER A 143 4.54 -3.79 -1.41
N HIS A 144 3.88 -4.93 -1.25
CA HIS A 144 3.75 -5.93 -2.30
C HIS A 144 2.45 -5.76 -3.09
N GLY A 145 2.43 -6.22 -4.33
CA GLY A 145 1.24 -6.27 -5.19
C GLY A 145 1.00 -7.70 -5.65
N LEU A 146 -0.14 -8.31 -5.31
CA LEU A 146 -0.47 -9.72 -5.62
C LEU A 146 0.49 -10.73 -4.95
N GLY A 147 0.56 -10.68 -3.62
CA GLY A 147 1.44 -11.54 -2.81
C GLY A 147 2.88 -11.02 -2.70
N VAL A 148 3.67 -11.58 -1.78
CA VAL A 148 5.06 -11.15 -1.55
C VAL A 148 6.00 -11.96 -2.46
N PRO A 149 7.01 -11.35 -3.11
CA PRO A 149 7.98 -12.09 -3.90
C PRO A 149 8.72 -13.14 -3.08
N GLU A 150 8.94 -14.30 -3.69
CA GLU A 150 9.51 -15.48 -3.07
C GLU A 150 10.98 -15.30 -2.65
N GLU A 151 11.73 -14.43 -3.34
CA GLU A 151 13.13 -14.12 -3.06
C GLU A 151 13.36 -13.25 -1.81
N LEU A 152 12.30 -12.66 -1.25
CA LEU A 152 12.42 -11.78 -0.09
C LEU A 152 12.41 -12.56 1.21
N ASP A 153 13.45 -12.33 2.04
CA ASP A 153 13.59 -12.93 3.36
C ASP A 153 12.41 -12.62 4.30
N GLU A 154 11.79 -13.68 4.82
CA GLU A 154 10.66 -13.59 5.76
C GLU A 154 11.10 -13.41 7.22
N THR A 155 12.39 -13.65 7.49
CA THR A 155 12.96 -13.82 8.83
C THR A 155 13.58 -12.54 9.40
N GLY A 156 13.00 -11.36 9.08
CA GLY A 156 13.60 -10.09 9.48
C GLY A 156 12.60 -8.95 9.71
N GLU A 157 13.16 -7.78 10.04
CA GLU A 157 12.48 -6.49 9.92
C GLU A 157 12.94 -5.83 8.60
N GLY A 158 12.06 -5.06 7.97
CA GLY A 158 12.41 -4.39 6.71
C GLY A 158 12.52 -5.33 5.52
N ARG A 159 11.67 -6.38 5.47
CA ARG A 159 11.62 -7.34 4.34
C ARG A 159 11.48 -6.67 2.97
N PHE A 160 10.85 -5.49 2.90
CA PHE A 160 10.67 -4.75 1.65
C PHE A 160 11.81 -3.77 1.35
N LEU A 161 12.93 -3.80 2.07
CA LEU A 161 14.10 -2.97 1.77
C LEU A 161 14.60 -3.18 0.32
N PRO A 162 14.73 -4.40 -0.23
CA PRO A 162 15.17 -4.56 -1.61
C PRO A 162 14.25 -3.89 -2.64
N MET A 163 12.93 -3.86 -2.37
CA MET A 163 11.97 -3.13 -3.20
C MET A 163 12.19 -1.61 -3.07
N ALA A 164 12.42 -1.12 -1.85
CA ALA A 164 12.70 0.30 -1.62
C ALA A 164 14.01 0.74 -2.28
N GLU A 165 15.04 -0.10 -2.28
CA GLU A 165 16.30 0.12 -2.99
C GLU A 165 16.09 0.18 -4.51
N ALA A 166 15.25 -0.70 -5.06
CA ALA A 166 14.88 -0.65 -6.47
C ALA A 166 14.20 0.66 -6.85
N VAL A 167 13.25 1.12 -6.03
CA VAL A 167 12.58 2.42 -6.21
C VAL A 167 13.58 3.57 -6.07
N ARG A 168 14.45 3.57 -5.05
CA ARG A 168 15.44 4.63 -4.81
C ARG A 168 16.32 4.89 -6.03
N ARG A 169 16.71 3.86 -6.79
CA ARG A 169 17.52 4.01 -8.01
C ARG A 169 16.82 4.78 -9.13
N GLN A 170 15.51 4.95 -9.07
CA GLN A 170 14.71 5.59 -10.13
C GLN A 170 14.03 6.90 -9.69
N VAL A 171 14.18 7.31 -8.43
CA VAL A 171 13.59 8.54 -7.90
C VAL A 171 14.67 9.50 -7.41
N PRO A 172 14.40 10.81 -7.31
CA PRO A 172 15.37 11.78 -6.80
C PRO A 172 15.93 11.37 -5.44
N ASP A 173 17.20 11.70 -5.19
CA ASP A 173 17.81 11.45 -3.89
C ASP A 173 17.04 12.16 -2.77
N GLY A 174 16.90 11.51 -1.62
CA GLY A 174 16.11 12.00 -0.49
C GLY A 174 14.59 12.02 -0.69
N TYR A 175 14.05 11.70 -1.88
CA TYR A 175 12.59 11.61 -2.09
C TYR A 175 11.93 10.66 -1.06
N PRO A 176 10.85 11.03 -0.35
CA PRO A 176 10.35 10.24 0.78
C PRO A 176 9.86 8.84 0.40
N LEU A 177 10.59 7.81 0.84
CA LEU A 177 10.15 6.41 0.80
C LEU A 177 9.80 5.92 2.21
N ALA A 178 8.71 5.16 2.31
CA ALA A 178 8.21 4.61 3.56
C ALA A 178 8.03 3.08 3.48
N PRO A 179 9.06 2.27 3.69
CA PRO A 179 8.88 0.82 3.75
C PRO A 179 8.03 0.42 4.97
N VAL A 180 7.13 -0.54 4.73
CA VAL A 180 6.51 -1.35 5.79
C VAL A 180 7.20 -2.72 5.84
N ALA A 181 6.65 -3.62 6.65
CA ALA A 181 6.98 -5.04 6.83
C ALA A 181 7.81 -5.35 8.08
N GLY A 182 7.10 -5.41 9.21
CA GLY A 182 7.53 -6.19 10.37
C GLY A 182 8.42 -5.45 11.37
N PHE A 183 8.58 -4.13 11.24
CA PHE A 183 9.27 -3.28 12.20
C PHE A 183 8.62 -3.30 13.58
N ARG A 184 9.45 -3.42 14.61
CA ARG A 184 9.17 -3.68 16.03
C ARG A 184 10.28 -3.15 16.94
N THR A 185 11.53 -3.18 16.47
CA THR A 185 12.70 -2.73 17.25
C THR A 185 13.20 -1.38 16.74
N ARG A 186 13.71 -0.55 17.65
CA ARG A 186 14.36 0.72 17.28
C ARG A 186 15.58 0.47 16.39
N GLN A 187 16.40 -0.53 16.73
CA GLN A 187 17.61 -0.86 15.98
C GLN A 187 17.31 -1.24 14.52
N GLY A 188 16.26 -2.03 14.27
CA GLY A 188 15.85 -2.38 12.91
C GLY A 188 15.40 -1.16 12.12
N MET A 189 14.65 -0.25 12.75
CA MET A 189 14.20 1.00 12.11
C MET A 189 15.38 1.95 11.80
N GLU A 190 16.27 2.17 12.77
CA GLU A 190 17.44 3.05 12.60
C GLU A 190 18.39 2.53 11.51
N ARG A 191 18.54 1.22 11.37
CA ARG A 191 19.34 0.63 10.29
C ARG A 191 18.81 1.01 8.91
N ILE A 192 17.50 1.00 8.73
CA ILE A 192 16.87 1.37 7.45
C ILE A 192 16.98 2.87 7.19
N LEU A 193 16.81 3.70 8.22
CA LEU A 193 16.96 5.15 8.08
C LEU A 193 18.43 5.53 7.79
N ALA A 194 19.38 4.90 8.46
CA ALA A 194 20.81 5.15 8.30
C ALA A 194 21.35 4.70 6.93
N SER A 195 20.66 3.80 6.21
CA SER A 195 21.05 3.43 4.84
C SER A 195 20.76 4.52 3.81
N GLY A 196 19.98 5.55 4.16
CA GLY A 196 19.56 6.63 3.25
C GLY A 196 18.48 6.22 2.23
N VAL A 197 18.16 4.92 2.14
CA VAL A 197 17.16 4.41 1.19
C VAL A 197 15.77 4.98 1.49
N ALA A 198 15.40 5.06 2.76
CA ALA A 198 14.08 5.50 3.22
C ALA A 198 14.17 6.57 4.31
N GLN A 199 13.17 7.44 4.35
CA GLN A 199 13.10 8.58 5.27
C GLN A 199 12.03 8.36 6.36
N ILE A 200 11.15 7.39 6.14
CA ILE A 200 9.98 7.14 6.98
C ILE A 200 9.89 5.63 7.21
N ILE A 201 9.49 5.23 8.42
CA ILE A 201 9.19 3.83 8.71
C ILE A 201 7.69 3.68 8.92
N SER A 202 7.05 2.83 8.14
CA SER A 202 5.63 2.53 8.30
C SER A 202 5.42 1.35 9.26
N ILE A 203 4.59 1.57 10.27
CA ILE A 203 4.26 0.61 11.32
C ILE A 203 2.75 0.46 11.39
N CYS A 204 2.26 -0.77 11.56
CA CYS A 204 0.83 -1.05 11.68
C CYS A 204 0.55 -1.97 12.87
N ARG A 205 0.79 -3.28 12.73
CA ARG A 205 0.44 -4.29 13.76
C ARG A 205 0.92 -3.98 15.18
N PRO A 206 2.16 -3.48 15.40
CA PRO A 206 2.60 -3.08 16.74
C PRO A 206 1.71 -2.01 17.40
N LEU A 207 1.26 -1.00 16.64
CA LEU A 207 0.44 0.10 17.15
C LEU A 207 -0.96 -0.34 17.59
N ILE A 208 -1.44 -1.50 17.12
CA ILE A 208 -2.73 -2.07 17.55
C ILE A 208 -2.69 -2.46 19.04
N ALA A 209 -1.55 -2.97 19.50
CA ALA A 209 -1.37 -3.39 20.88
C ALA A 209 -0.78 -2.27 21.76
N GLU A 210 0.08 -1.42 21.16
CA GLU A 210 0.82 -0.37 21.86
C GLU A 210 0.67 0.97 21.10
N PRO A 211 -0.43 1.72 21.31
CA PRO A 211 -0.67 2.99 20.60
C PRO A 211 0.41 4.05 20.85
N ASP A 212 1.06 4.01 22.02
CA ASP A 212 2.13 4.91 22.44
C ASP A 212 3.54 4.39 22.09
N LEU A 213 3.64 3.31 21.30
CA LEU A 213 4.91 2.68 20.92
C LEU A 213 5.98 3.67 20.40
N PRO A 214 5.68 4.73 19.62
CA PRO A 214 6.70 5.70 19.22
C PRO A 214 7.39 6.40 20.40
N HIS A 215 6.68 6.61 21.52
CA HIS A 215 7.29 7.09 22.75
C HIS A 215 8.23 6.04 23.35
N ARG A 216 7.72 4.81 23.49
CA ARG A 216 8.46 3.70 24.10
C ARG A 216 9.72 3.33 23.33
N LEU A 217 9.67 3.38 22.00
CA LEU A 217 10.84 3.17 21.14
C LEU A 217 11.94 4.21 21.44
N ARG A 218 11.58 5.48 21.64
CA ARG A 218 12.55 6.53 22.01
C ARG A 218 13.21 6.25 23.36
N GLU A 219 12.47 5.66 24.30
CA GLU A 219 12.95 5.24 25.62
C GLU A 219 13.71 3.89 25.60
N GLY A 220 13.87 3.26 24.43
CA GLY A 220 14.63 2.01 24.26
C GLY A 220 13.81 0.73 24.45
N SER A 221 12.48 0.82 24.56
CA SER A 221 11.61 -0.36 24.57
C SER A 221 11.44 -0.94 23.17
N GLU A 222 11.17 -2.24 23.11
CA GLU A 222 10.77 -2.93 21.87
C GLU A 222 9.26 -3.25 21.86
N ALA A 223 8.69 -3.35 20.66
CA ALA A 223 7.30 -3.73 20.49
C ALA A 223 7.01 -5.17 20.91
N LEU A 224 5.87 -5.36 21.58
CA LEU A 224 5.36 -6.67 22.02
C LEU A 224 4.79 -7.52 20.88
N CYS A 225 4.48 -6.92 19.74
CA CYS A 225 3.87 -7.63 18.62
C CYS A 225 4.77 -8.79 18.14
N VAL A 226 4.23 -10.01 18.14
CA VAL A 226 4.94 -11.22 17.71
C VAL A 226 4.59 -11.67 16.28
N ARG A 227 3.88 -10.83 15.50
CA ARG A 227 3.47 -11.12 14.11
C ARG A 227 2.63 -12.39 13.94
N CYS A 228 1.86 -12.78 14.95
CA CYS A 228 0.99 -13.97 14.94
C CYS A 228 -0.28 -13.86 14.07
N ASP A 229 -0.52 -12.73 13.42
CA ASP A 229 -1.70 -12.45 12.58
C ASP A 229 -3.09 -12.59 13.23
N LEU A 230 -3.15 -12.81 14.54
CA LEU A 230 -4.38 -12.78 15.33
C LEU A 230 -5.04 -11.38 15.40
N CYS A 231 -4.43 -10.36 14.79
CA CYS A 231 -5.01 -9.02 14.70
C CYS A 231 -6.13 -8.90 13.66
N ARG A 232 -6.19 -9.86 12.72
CA ARG A 232 -7.17 -9.85 11.62
C ARG A 232 -8.59 -10.06 12.16
N PRO A 233 -9.61 -9.42 11.55
CA PRO A 233 -11.02 -9.76 11.78
C PRO A 233 -11.26 -11.25 11.55
N ARG A 234 -12.07 -11.89 12.39
CA ARG A 234 -12.40 -13.33 12.24
C ARG A 234 -13.69 -13.56 11.47
N GLN A 235 -14.56 -12.56 11.43
CA GLN A 235 -15.87 -12.60 10.78
C GLN A 235 -16.29 -11.17 10.38
N ALA A 236 -17.36 -11.05 9.60
CA ALA A 236 -17.95 -9.75 9.29
C ALA A 236 -18.40 -9.04 10.57
N GLY A 237 -18.17 -7.73 10.65
CA GLY A 237 -18.46 -6.91 11.84
C GLY A 237 -17.34 -6.86 12.89
N ASP A 238 -16.36 -7.78 12.85
CA ASP A 238 -15.18 -7.70 13.71
C ASP A 238 -14.29 -6.52 13.31
N GLY A 239 -13.91 -5.68 14.29
CA GLY A 239 -12.84 -4.70 14.12
C GLY A 239 -11.44 -5.34 14.12
N VAL A 240 -10.45 -4.60 13.63
CA VAL A 240 -9.03 -4.93 13.83
C VAL A 240 -8.69 -4.72 15.31
N ALA A 241 -8.11 -5.73 15.97
CA ALA A 241 -7.75 -5.67 17.38
C ALA A 241 -6.70 -6.73 17.72
N CYS A 242 -5.79 -6.47 18.66
CA CYS A 242 -4.83 -7.49 19.11
C CYS A 242 -5.57 -8.59 19.89
N ARG A 243 -5.62 -9.81 19.34
CA ARG A 243 -6.29 -10.97 19.99
C ARG A 243 -5.29 -11.98 20.57
N ASN A 244 -4.01 -11.61 20.68
CA ASN A 244 -3.01 -12.44 21.33
C ASN A 244 -3.07 -12.16 22.85
N ALA A 245 -3.50 -13.16 23.63
CA ALA A 245 -3.69 -13.01 25.08
C ALA A 245 -2.39 -12.60 25.81
N ASN A 246 -1.26 -13.19 25.42
CA ASN A 246 0.03 -12.88 26.04
C ASN A 246 0.47 -11.44 25.74
N VAL A 247 0.32 -10.99 24.48
CA VAL A 247 0.66 -9.62 24.09
C VAL A 247 -0.22 -8.60 24.83
N ARG A 248 -1.53 -8.87 24.94
CA ARG A 248 -2.45 -7.98 25.68
C ARG A 248 -2.08 -7.88 27.16
N HIS A 249 -1.84 -9.02 27.81
CA HIS A 249 -1.42 -9.05 29.22
C HIS A 249 -0.14 -8.27 29.47
N LEU A 250 0.82 -8.34 28.54
CA LEU A 250 2.06 -7.55 28.63
C LEU A 250 1.82 -6.06 28.37
N ALA A 251 0.94 -5.71 27.44
CA ALA A 251 0.59 -4.32 27.15
C ALA A 251 -0.14 -3.64 28.32
N GLU A 252 -1.05 -4.35 28.99
CA GLU A 252 -1.74 -3.89 30.20
C GLU A 252 -0.77 -3.58 31.34
N LYS A 253 0.26 -4.41 31.52
CA LYS A 253 1.32 -4.16 32.52
C LYS A 253 2.23 -2.97 32.21
N ARG A 254 2.23 -2.51 30.95
CA ARG A 254 3.04 -1.38 30.47
C ARG A 254 2.27 -0.06 30.50
N SER A 255 0.94 -0.11 30.67
CA SER A 255 0.01 1.03 30.62
C SER A 255 -0.02 1.82 31.92
#